data_AF-A0AAD8FWV2-F1
#
_entry.id   AF-A0AAD8FWV2-F1
#
_cell.length_a   1.000
_cell.length_b   1.000
_cell.length_c   1.000
_cell.angle_alpha   90.00
_cell.angle_beta   90.00
_cell.angle_gamma   90.00
#
_symmetry.space_group_name_H-M   'P 1'
#
loop_
_entity.id
_entity.type
_entity.pdbx_description
1 polymer ?
#
loop_
_entity_poly.entity_id
_entity_poly.type
_entity_poly.pdbx_seq_one_letter_code
_entity_poly.pdbx_strand_id
1 'polypeptide(L)'
;MGFRKKNKSPPVLSHEFVIQNHADMVSCVAMVILLGLMFEVTAKYAIMFITVQYNVTYTEYRSEPINFYDYGPKDLATIFFYVLVAIILHALIQEYILDKINRRLHLSKTKHSKFNESGQLAAFYLFSFIWGTSILTAEEFASNPTLLWEGYPHLRMFFQVKFFYICQIAYWLHALPELYFQKVRKEDIPRQLNYICLNVFHIAGAYILNLHRLGLTLLVPHCLVELLFHASRLFYFSDENKQKGFTLWALLFVMARLLTLTLSVLTFGFGLARSENQGFSFSEGNFNVLTIRIGCLAAICLTQAWMMWKFINFQLKKWREHSQNQASKKKITSPKSRPSKKESNRGNSVNGVVKLEERTSPRARKAKAS
;
A
#
# COMPACT_ATOMS: atom_id res chain seq x y z
N MET A 1 -15.86 -45.26 -0.86
CA MET A 1 -15.47 -44.41 0.28
C MET A 1 -14.03 -43.96 0.08
N GLY A 2 -13.81 -42.73 -0.40
CA GLY A 2 -12.46 -42.20 -0.58
C GLY A 2 -11.85 -41.85 0.77
N PHE A 3 -10.80 -42.55 1.18
CA PHE A 3 -10.02 -42.21 2.36
C PHE A 3 -9.51 -40.77 2.22
N ARG A 4 -10.08 -39.88 3.04
CA ARG A 4 -9.60 -38.52 3.25
C ARG A 4 -8.19 -38.66 3.83
N LYS A 5 -7.15 -38.47 3.00
CA LYS A 5 -5.75 -38.47 3.44
C LYS A 5 -5.65 -37.53 4.65
N LYS A 6 -5.35 -38.07 5.83
CA LYS A 6 -4.94 -37.27 7.00
C LYS A 6 -3.76 -36.41 6.53
N ASN A 7 -3.89 -35.09 6.62
CA ASN A 7 -2.77 -34.17 6.43
C ASN A 7 -1.70 -34.57 7.46
N LYS A 8 -0.67 -35.28 7.03
CA LYS A 8 0.52 -35.51 7.85
C LYS A 8 1.18 -34.16 8.05
N SER A 9 1.57 -33.85 9.29
CA SER A 9 2.43 -32.71 9.55
C SER A 9 3.70 -32.84 8.69
N PRO A 10 4.17 -31.75 8.09
CA PRO A 10 5.38 -31.79 7.27
C PRO A 10 6.57 -32.22 8.15
N PRO A 11 7.60 -32.87 7.57
CA PRO A 11 8.81 -33.22 8.31
C PRO A 11 9.42 -31.98 8.98
N VAL A 12 9.92 -32.14 10.21
CA VAL A 12 10.57 -31.07 10.99
C VAL A 12 11.72 -30.48 10.16
N LEU A 13 11.81 -29.13 10.11
CA LEU A 13 12.75 -28.35 9.28
C LEU A 13 12.60 -28.47 7.75
N SER A 14 11.57 -29.15 7.25
CA SER A 14 11.26 -29.07 5.82
C SER A 14 10.84 -27.66 5.41
N HIS A 15 10.96 -27.36 4.11
CA HIS A 15 10.49 -26.09 3.54
C HIS A 15 9.03 -25.77 3.91
N GLU A 16 8.16 -26.78 3.94
CA GLU A 16 6.75 -26.59 4.32
C GLU A 16 6.58 -26.37 5.83
N PHE A 17 7.39 -27.01 6.67
CA PHE A 17 7.37 -26.81 8.11
C PHE A 17 7.76 -25.38 8.49
N VAL A 18 8.83 -24.84 7.88
CA VAL A 18 9.29 -23.47 8.14
C VAL A 18 8.22 -22.46 7.77
N ILE A 19 7.56 -22.63 6.61
CA ILE A 19 6.50 -21.72 6.18
C ILE A 19 5.28 -21.78 7.12
N GLN A 20 4.88 -22.97 7.56
CA GLN A 20 3.72 -23.10 8.44
C GLN A 20 3.95 -22.55 9.85
N ASN A 21 5.17 -22.66 10.38
CA ASN A 21 5.51 -22.32 11.76
C ASN A 21 6.41 -21.07 11.85
N HIS A 22 6.47 -20.24 10.81
CA HIS A 22 7.38 -19.09 10.75
C HIS A 22 7.16 -18.11 11.92
N ALA A 23 5.90 -17.87 12.30
CA ALA A 23 5.54 -17.00 13.41
C ALA A 23 6.09 -17.53 14.75
N ASP A 24 5.94 -18.83 15.02
CA ASP A 24 6.43 -19.47 16.24
C ASP A 24 7.97 -19.49 16.29
N MET A 25 8.61 -19.78 15.16
CA MET A 25 10.08 -19.76 15.04
C MET A 25 10.63 -18.36 15.28
N VAL A 26 10.04 -17.34 14.66
CA VAL A 26 10.45 -15.93 14.85
C VAL A 26 10.15 -15.46 16.27
N SER A 27 9.03 -15.89 16.86
CA SER A 27 8.69 -15.66 18.26
C SER A 27 9.74 -16.25 19.21
N CYS A 28 10.24 -17.46 18.93
CA CYS A 28 11.35 -18.03 19.70
C CYS A 28 12.61 -17.16 19.64
N VAL A 29 12.97 -16.62 18.46
CA VAL A 29 14.11 -15.71 18.31
C VAL A 29 13.90 -14.42 19.12
N ALA A 30 12.72 -13.81 19.01
CA ALA A 30 12.38 -12.62 19.80
C ALA A 30 12.42 -12.90 21.30
N MET A 31 11.92 -14.06 21.74
CA MET A 31 11.95 -14.50 23.13
C MET A 31 13.38 -14.70 23.65
N VAL A 32 14.30 -15.22 22.85
CA VAL A 32 15.72 -15.33 23.25
C VAL A 32 16.32 -13.94 23.51
N ILE A 33 15.99 -12.94 22.69
CA ILE A 33 16.43 -11.55 22.92
C ILE A 33 15.83 -11.02 24.23
N LEU A 34 14.54 -11.26 24.48
CA LEU A 34 13.87 -10.85 25.72
C LEU A 34 14.43 -11.54 26.97
N LEU A 35 14.70 -12.84 26.92
CA LEU A 35 15.35 -13.60 27.99
C LEU A 35 16.77 -13.10 28.25
N GLY A 36 17.43 -12.53 27.23
CA GLY A 36 18.70 -11.82 27.38
C GLY A 36 18.64 -10.65 28.38
N LEU A 37 17.46 -10.11 28.69
CA LEU A 37 17.30 -9.10 29.75
C LEU A 37 17.44 -9.67 31.17
N MET A 38 17.32 -10.99 31.35
CA MET A 38 17.34 -11.62 32.69
C MET A 38 18.73 -11.63 33.34
N PHE A 39 19.80 -11.58 32.55
CA PHE A 39 21.18 -11.58 33.07
C PHE A 39 21.88 -10.28 32.75
N GLU A 40 22.63 -9.74 33.72
CA GLU A 40 23.26 -8.42 33.61
C GLU A 40 24.20 -8.29 32.40
N VAL A 41 24.98 -9.33 32.09
CA VAL A 41 25.91 -9.34 30.96
C VAL A 41 25.17 -9.31 29.63
N THR A 42 24.14 -10.14 29.47
CA THR A 42 23.35 -10.22 28.22
C THR A 42 22.40 -9.04 28.07
N ALA A 43 21.96 -8.42 29.17
CA ALA A 43 21.03 -7.30 29.16
C ALA A 43 21.60 -6.09 28.40
N LYS A 44 22.91 -5.83 28.55
CA LYS A 44 23.61 -4.75 27.80
C LYS A 44 23.46 -4.89 26.29
N TYR A 45 23.42 -6.12 25.78
CA TYR A 45 23.23 -6.40 24.36
C TYR A 45 21.75 -6.45 23.98
N ALA A 46 20.90 -7.09 24.80
CA ALA A 46 19.47 -7.21 24.53
C ALA A 46 18.77 -5.83 24.49
N ILE A 47 19.15 -4.89 25.36
CA ILE A 47 18.59 -3.53 25.38
C ILE A 47 18.80 -2.81 24.04
N MET A 48 19.94 -3.04 23.37
CA MET A 48 20.24 -2.43 22.07
C MET A 48 19.19 -2.79 20.99
N PHE A 49 18.62 -3.99 21.07
CA PHE A 49 17.58 -4.46 20.16
C PHE A 49 16.20 -3.91 20.53
N ILE A 50 15.91 -3.73 21.81
CA ILE A 50 14.55 -3.48 22.28
C ILE A 50 14.24 -1.99 22.37
N THR A 51 15.16 -1.17 22.89
CA THR A 51 14.89 0.23 23.19
C THR A 51 15.30 1.16 22.05
N VAL A 52 14.69 2.33 22.00
CA VAL A 52 15.10 3.41 21.10
C VAL A 52 16.47 3.93 21.54
N GLN A 53 17.44 3.96 20.62
CA GLN A 53 18.85 4.26 20.93
C GLN A 53 19.14 5.76 20.89
N TYR A 54 20.30 6.17 21.44
CA TYR A 54 20.82 7.55 21.39
C TYR A 54 19.95 8.59 22.11
N ASN A 55 19.50 8.29 23.33
CA ASN A 55 18.83 9.28 24.18
C ASN A 55 19.80 10.40 24.59
N VAL A 56 19.37 11.65 24.42
CA VAL A 56 20.04 12.86 24.86
C VAL A 56 19.06 13.62 25.76
N THR A 57 19.38 13.66 27.06
CA THR A 57 18.54 14.31 28.08
C THR A 57 19.03 15.73 28.35
N TYR A 58 18.13 16.71 28.27
CA TYR A 58 18.41 18.09 28.64
C TYR A 58 17.75 18.43 29.97
N THR A 59 18.54 18.88 30.94
CA THR A 59 18.11 19.24 32.30
C THR A 59 18.20 20.75 32.58
N GLU A 60 18.62 21.55 31.60
CA GLU A 60 19.25 22.83 31.89
C GLU A 60 18.27 23.97 32.24
N TYR A 61 16.97 23.87 31.91
CA TYR A 61 16.01 24.98 32.10
C TYR A 61 14.55 24.59 32.43
N ARG A 62 14.24 23.34 32.76
CA ARG A 62 12.87 22.90 33.16
C ARG A 62 12.91 21.95 34.35
N SER A 63 11.86 21.99 35.17
CA SER A 63 11.65 21.06 36.29
C SER A 63 11.53 19.60 35.86
N GLU A 64 11.17 19.36 34.60
CA GLU A 64 11.08 18.02 34.00
C GLU A 64 12.10 17.86 32.86
N PRO A 65 12.92 16.80 32.87
CA PRO A 65 13.90 16.53 31.82
C PRO A 65 13.20 16.18 30.50
N ILE A 66 13.57 16.87 29.41
CA ILE A 66 13.09 16.52 28.06
C ILE A 66 14.11 15.60 27.42
N ASN A 67 13.63 14.44 26.94
CA ASN A 67 14.45 13.44 26.26
C ASN A 67 14.29 13.55 24.74
N PHE A 68 15.40 13.81 24.06
CA PHE A 68 15.52 13.75 22.61
C PHE A 68 16.33 12.54 22.18
N TYR A 69 16.25 12.20 20.90
CA TYR A 69 16.95 11.07 20.33
C TYR A 69 17.56 11.43 18.99
N ASP A 70 18.84 11.12 18.82
CA ASP A 70 19.55 11.28 17.55
C ASP A 70 19.49 9.97 16.74
N TYR A 71 19.77 9.99 15.44
CA TYR A 71 19.90 8.76 14.65
C TYR A 71 21.30 8.15 14.79
N GLY A 72 21.43 6.83 14.59
CA GLY A 72 22.75 6.22 14.49
C GLY A 72 22.74 4.72 14.19
N PRO A 73 23.91 4.09 13.97
CA PRO A 73 24.01 2.72 13.51
C PRO A 73 23.39 1.66 14.43
N LYS A 74 23.31 1.92 15.75
CA LYS A 74 22.64 0.99 16.69
C LYS A 74 21.15 0.85 16.40
N ASP A 75 20.54 1.81 15.70
CA ASP A 75 19.14 1.72 15.27
C ASP A 75 18.91 0.52 14.33
N LEU A 76 19.95 0.00 13.65
CA LEU A 76 19.82 -1.22 12.83
C LEU A 76 19.47 -2.46 13.66
N ALA A 77 20.01 -2.59 14.87
CA ALA A 77 19.65 -3.66 15.78
C ALA A 77 18.20 -3.50 16.26
N THR A 78 17.79 -2.27 16.56
CA THR A 78 16.41 -1.96 16.93
C THR A 78 15.43 -2.25 15.79
N ILE A 79 15.73 -1.80 14.57
CA ILE A 79 14.95 -2.11 13.36
C ILE A 79 14.83 -3.62 13.18
N PHE A 80 15.93 -4.38 13.30
CA PHE A 80 15.91 -5.84 13.19
C PHE A 80 14.95 -6.48 14.19
N PHE A 81 14.98 -6.06 15.46
CA PHE A 81 14.05 -6.57 16.47
C PHE A 81 12.59 -6.26 16.10
N TYR A 82 12.30 -5.04 15.68
CA TYR A 82 10.94 -4.68 15.26
C TYR A 82 10.51 -5.33 13.94
N VAL A 83 11.44 -5.80 13.09
CA VAL A 83 11.13 -6.68 11.95
C VAL A 83 10.59 -8.02 12.47
N LEU A 84 11.20 -8.61 13.50
CA LEU A 84 10.70 -9.85 14.12
C LEU A 84 9.29 -9.64 14.70
N VAL A 85 9.10 -8.54 15.43
CA VAL A 85 7.79 -8.16 15.97
C VAL A 85 6.77 -7.99 14.85
N ALA A 86 7.14 -7.33 13.74
CA ALA A 86 6.25 -7.15 12.59
C ALA A 86 5.85 -8.47 11.93
N ILE A 87 6.76 -9.45 11.81
CA ILE A 87 6.43 -10.80 11.32
C ILE A 87 5.40 -11.48 12.24
N ILE A 88 5.61 -11.42 13.55
CA ILE A 88 4.67 -12.00 14.53
C ILE A 88 3.30 -11.32 14.43
N LEU A 89 3.25 -9.99 14.41
CA LEU A 89 2.01 -9.23 14.27
C LEU A 89 1.29 -9.53 12.94
N HIS A 90 2.04 -9.66 11.84
CA HIS A 90 1.49 -10.04 10.55
C HIS A 90 0.74 -11.37 10.65
N ALA A 91 1.39 -12.40 11.20
CA ALA A 91 0.81 -13.72 11.37
C ALA A 91 -0.42 -13.69 12.29
N LEU A 92 -0.38 -12.94 13.40
CA LEU A 92 -1.52 -12.80 14.31
C LEU A 92 -2.72 -12.13 13.62
N ILE A 93 -2.50 -11.04 12.88
CA ILE A 93 -3.56 -10.37 12.12
C ILE A 93 -4.12 -11.32 11.05
N GLN A 94 -3.24 -12.09 10.39
CA GLN A 94 -3.62 -13.05 9.36
C GLN A 94 -4.56 -14.12 9.91
N GLU A 95 -4.13 -14.81 10.97
CA GLU A 95 -4.85 -15.96 11.55
C GLU A 95 -6.12 -15.53 12.30
N TYR A 96 -6.01 -14.53 13.19
CA TYR A 96 -7.08 -14.18 14.12
C TYR A 96 -8.10 -13.22 13.54
N ILE A 97 -7.76 -12.44 12.51
CA ILE A 97 -8.66 -11.45 11.92
C ILE A 97 -9.01 -11.84 10.48
N LEU A 98 -8.04 -11.84 9.57
CA LEU A 98 -8.29 -11.94 8.13
C LEU A 98 -8.85 -13.30 7.73
N ASP A 99 -8.26 -14.39 8.21
CA ASP A 99 -8.73 -15.75 7.91
C ASP A 99 -10.08 -16.06 8.56
N LYS A 100 -10.42 -15.42 9.68
CA LYS A 100 -11.77 -15.51 10.25
C LYS A 100 -12.81 -14.81 9.37
N ILE A 101 -12.49 -13.63 8.85
CA ILE A 101 -13.38 -12.87 7.95
C ILE A 101 -13.54 -13.61 6.61
N ASN A 102 -12.46 -14.11 6.03
CA ASN A 102 -12.50 -14.86 4.77
C ASN A 102 -13.35 -16.12 4.84
N ARG A 103 -13.27 -16.86 5.96
CA ARG A 103 -14.11 -18.04 6.20
C ARG A 103 -15.60 -17.70 6.21
N ARG A 104 -15.97 -16.49 6.66
CA ARG A 104 -17.37 -16.02 6.64
C ARG A 104 -17.82 -15.53 5.26
N LEU A 105 -16.91 -14.93 4.48
CA LEU A 105 -17.22 -14.35 3.17
C LEU A 105 -17.18 -15.35 2.00
N HIS A 106 -16.72 -16.59 2.22
CA HIS A 106 -16.63 -17.65 1.20
C HIS A 106 -16.00 -17.20 -0.13
N LEU A 107 -14.92 -16.41 -0.05
CA LEU A 107 -14.25 -15.84 -1.22
C LEU A 107 -13.54 -16.92 -2.05
N SER A 108 -13.49 -16.72 -3.38
CA SER A 108 -12.68 -17.57 -4.27
C SER A 108 -11.19 -17.48 -3.94
N LYS A 109 -10.40 -18.50 -4.29
CA LYS A 109 -8.95 -18.56 -4.00
C LYS A 109 -8.18 -17.30 -4.44
N THR A 110 -8.51 -16.76 -5.63
CA THR A 110 -7.90 -15.54 -6.15
C THR A 110 -8.36 -14.28 -5.42
N LYS A 111 -9.65 -14.19 -5.04
CA LYS A 111 -10.15 -13.07 -4.23
C LYS A 111 -9.56 -13.12 -2.81
N HIS A 112 -9.40 -14.31 -2.24
CA HIS A 112 -8.84 -14.54 -0.91
C HIS A 112 -7.41 -14.01 -0.76
N SER A 113 -6.50 -14.37 -1.65
CA SER A 113 -5.11 -13.87 -1.60
C SER A 113 -5.05 -12.33 -1.68
N LYS A 114 -5.86 -11.75 -2.57
CA LYS A 114 -5.98 -10.29 -2.74
C LYS A 114 -6.63 -9.59 -1.56
N PHE A 115 -7.58 -10.25 -0.89
CA PHE A 115 -8.22 -9.78 0.33
C PHE A 115 -7.21 -9.75 1.47
N ASN A 116 -6.41 -10.81 1.65
CA ASN A 116 -5.36 -10.87 2.67
C ASN A 116 -4.31 -9.77 2.51
N GLU A 117 -3.76 -9.62 1.30
CA GLU A 117 -2.82 -8.53 0.97
C GLU A 117 -3.41 -7.16 1.34
N SER A 118 -4.68 -6.92 0.97
CA SER A 118 -5.34 -5.65 1.27
C SER A 118 -5.69 -5.49 2.75
N GLY A 119 -5.99 -6.59 3.45
CA GLY A 119 -6.32 -6.61 4.88
C GLY A 119 -5.13 -6.22 5.73
N GLN A 120 -3.96 -6.82 5.45
CA GLN A 120 -2.70 -6.51 6.12
C GLN A 120 -2.30 -5.05 5.92
N LEU A 121 -2.35 -4.58 4.66
CA LEU A 121 -2.02 -3.20 4.34
C LEU A 121 -3.02 -2.21 4.94
N ALA A 122 -4.32 -2.51 4.94
CA ALA A 122 -5.32 -1.67 5.60
C ALA A 122 -5.06 -1.55 7.11
N ALA A 123 -4.74 -2.64 7.80
CA ALA A 123 -4.42 -2.62 9.23
C ALA A 123 -3.17 -1.77 9.51
N PHE A 124 -2.12 -1.95 8.71
CA PHE A 124 -0.89 -1.18 8.82
C PHE A 124 -1.10 0.32 8.57
N TYR A 125 -1.76 0.68 7.48
CA TYR A 125 -2.00 2.09 7.15
C TYR A 125 -2.97 2.76 8.12
N LEU A 126 -3.92 2.02 8.70
CA LEU A 126 -4.79 2.55 9.75
C LEU A 126 -3.98 2.94 10.98
N PHE A 127 -3.17 2.00 11.49
CA PHE A 127 -2.31 2.25 12.64
C PHE A 127 -1.31 3.39 12.37
N SER A 128 -0.67 3.36 11.20
CA SER A 128 0.31 4.38 10.79
C SER A 128 -0.31 5.76 10.62
N PHE A 129 -1.52 5.84 10.07
CA PHE A 129 -2.24 7.10 9.91
C PHE A 129 -2.63 7.69 11.27
N ILE A 130 -3.20 6.89 12.17
CA ILE A 130 -3.61 7.34 13.50
C ILE A 130 -2.39 7.83 14.30
N TRP A 131 -1.34 7.01 14.37
CA TRP A 131 -0.13 7.37 15.11
C TRP A 131 0.58 8.56 14.47
N GLY A 132 0.79 8.56 13.15
CA GLY A 132 1.42 9.68 12.46
C GLY A 132 0.63 10.99 12.61
N THR A 133 -0.71 10.93 12.55
CA THR A 133 -1.56 12.10 12.80
C THR A 133 -1.41 12.60 14.24
N SER A 134 -1.38 11.70 15.23
CA SER A 134 -1.18 12.09 16.63
C SER A 134 0.14 12.84 16.86
N ILE A 135 1.20 12.43 16.17
CA ILE A 135 2.50 13.12 16.19
C ILE A 135 2.37 14.49 15.49
N LEU A 136 1.76 14.55 14.30
CA LEU A 136 1.56 15.81 13.59
C LEU A 136 0.73 16.82 14.38
N THR A 137 -0.28 16.37 15.14
CA THR A 137 -1.10 17.27 15.97
C THR A 137 -0.39 17.74 17.24
N ALA A 138 0.61 16.99 17.70
CA ALA A 138 1.40 17.35 18.87
C ALA A 138 2.54 18.33 18.53
N GLU A 139 2.88 18.48 17.25
CA GLU A 139 4.02 19.24 16.77
C GLU A 139 3.59 20.46 15.94
N GLU A 140 4.31 21.57 16.05
CA GLU A 140 3.92 22.84 15.41
C GLU A 140 4.11 22.85 13.88
N PHE A 141 4.93 21.93 13.34
CA PHE A 141 5.27 21.90 11.91
C PHE A 141 4.13 21.42 11.01
N ALA A 142 3.02 20.92 11.55
CA ALA A 142 1.81 20.65 10.78
C ALA A 142 1.07 21.95 10.40
N SER A 143 1.15 22.98 11.24
CA SER A 143 0.45 24.26 11.08
C SER A 143 1.29 25.31 10.36
N ASN A 144 2.62 25.26 10.53
CA ASN A 144 3.54 26.16 9.85
C ASN A 144 4.50 25.40 8.92
N PRO A 145 4.30 25.44 7.59
CA PRO A 145 5.16 24.77 6.62
C PRO A 145 6.62 25.23 6.63
N THR A 146 6.97 26.43 7.14
CA THR A 146 8.37 26.88 7.19
C THR A 146 9.23 25.98 8.08
N LEU A 147 8.64 25.43 9.13
CA LEU A 147 9.31 24.54 10.09
C LEU A 147 9.76 23.21 9.48
N LEU A 148 9.33 22.89 8.25
CA LEU A 148 9.78 21.71 7.52
C LEU A 148 11.26 21.82 7.08
N TRP A 149 11.80 23.03 6.93
CA TRP A 149 13.20 23.27 6.55
C TRP A 149 13.93 24.25 7.48
N GLU A 150 13.19 25.09 8.20
CA GLU A 150 13.78 26.00 9.17
C GLU A 150 14.48 25.24 10.29
N GLY A 151 15.71 25.65 10.61
CA GLY A 151 16.55 24.96 11.58
C GLY A 151 17.06 23.58 11.14
N TYR A 152 16.95 23.23 9.85
CA TYR A 152 17.63 22.05 9.30
C TYR A 152 19.15 22.20 9.52
N PRO A 153 19.92 21.13 9.85
CA PRO A 153 19.49 19.75 10.03
C PRO A 153 18.72 19.51 11.33
N HIS A 154 17.62 18.75 11.25
CA HIS A 154 16.83 18.37 12.41
C HIS A 154 17.40 17.11 13.05
N LEU A 155 18.47 17.27 13.84
CA LEU A 155 19.18 16.13 14.46
C LEU A 155 18.35 15.43 15.53
N ARG A 156 17.54 16.20 16.24
CA ARG A 156 16.85 15.77 17.46
C ARG A 156 15.42 15.37 17.16
N MET A 157 15.08 14.15 17.52
CA MET A 157 13.72 13.62 17.43
C MET A 157 13.15 13.34 18.82
N PHE A 158 11.87 13.60 19.02
CA PHE A 158 11.17 13.02 20.17
C PHE A 158 11.09 11.50 20.02
N PHE A 159 10.98 10.81 21.16
CA PHE A 159 10.81 9.36 21.20
C PHE A 159 9.75 8.86 20.21
N GLN A 160 8.57 9.48 20.21
CA GLN A 160 7.45 9.09 19.35
C GLN A 160 7.79 9.19 17.85
N VAL A 161 8.49 10.26 17.45
CA VAL A 161 8.91 10.47 16.04
C VAL A 161 9.92 9.40 15.64
N LYS A 162 10.99 9.23 16.43
CA LYS A 162 12.04 8.25 16.12
C LYS A 162 11.47 6.83 16.10
N PHE A 163 10.67 6.48 17.11
CA PHE A 163 10.11 5.15 17.21
C PHE A 163 9.11 4.85 16.09
N PHE A 164 8.34 5.85 15.66
CA PHE A 164 7.48 5.74 14.48
C PHE A 164 8.31 5.40 13.23
N TYR A 165 9.40 6.12 12.94
CA TYR A 165 10.27 5.81 11.79
C TYR A 165 10.89 4.40 11.86
N ILE A 166 11.39 3.99 13.04
CA ILE A 166 11.91 2.62 13.24
C ILE A 166 10.85 1.58 12.90
N CYS A 167 9.63 1.74 13.43
CA CYS A 167 8.51 0.83 13.16
C CYS A 167 8.12 0.82 11.68
N GLN A 168 8.11 1.97 11.01
CA GLN A 168 7.79 2.07 9.58
C GLN A 168 8.82 1.31 8.73
N ILE A 169 10.12 1.53 8.98
CA ILE A 169 11.20 0.83 8.27
C ILE A 169 11.12 -0.68 8.55
N ALA A 170 10.96 -1.06 9.81
CA ALA A 170 10.83 -2.45 10.22
C ALA A 170 9.64 -3.14 9.54
N TYR A 171 8.49 -2.48 9.44
CA TYR A 171 7.35 -3.02 8.70
C TYR A 171 7.70 -3.23 7.23
N TRP A 172 8.28 -2.26 6.52
CA TRP A 172 8.57 -2.51 5.10
C TRP A 172 9.65 -3.58 4.88
N LEU A 173 10.60 -3.73 5.81
CA LEU A 173 11.58 -4.81 5.77
C LEU A 173 10.96 -6.18 6.11
N HIS A 174 9.97 -6.27 7.01
CA HIS A 174 9.26 -7.53 7.30
C HIS A 174 8.55 -8.11 6.06
N ALA A 175 8.12 -7.23 5.14
CA ALA A 175 7.44 -7.66 3.93
C ALA A 175 8.33 -8.49 3.00
N LEU A 176 9.67 -8.39 3.11
CA LEU A 176 10.61 -9.16 2.29
C LEU A 176 10.56 -10.67 2.59
N PRO A 177 10.80 -11.16 3.82
CA PRO A 177 10.62 -12.57 4.14
C PRO A 177 9.16 -13.03 3.99
N GLU A 178 8.19 -12.13 4.14
CA GLU A 178 6.77 -12.45 3.95
C GLU A 178 6.45 -12.84 2.50
N LEU A 179 7.17 -12.31 1.50
CA LEU A 179 7.04 -12.76 0.10
C LEU A 179 7.27 -14.28 -0.03
N TYR A 180 8.20 -14.81 0.78
CA TYR A 180 8.53 -16.22 0.83
C TYR A 180 7.51 -16.99 1.68
N PHE A 181 7.17 -16.52 2.88
CA PHE A 181 6.22 -17.18 3.78
C PHE A 181 4.82 -17.31 3.16
N GLN A 182 4.35 -16.31 2.42
CA GLN A 182 3.05 -16.35 1.75
C GLN A 182 3.04 -17.13 0.43
N LYS A 183 4.20 -17.66 -0.02
CA LYS A 183 4.35 -18.31 -1.33
C LYS A 183 3.81 -17.41 -2.46
N VAL A 184 4.20 -16.14 -2.46
CA VAL A 184 3.76 -15.19 -3.50
C VAL A 184 4.15 -15.71 -4.88
N ARG A 185 3.23 -15.57 -5.85
CA ARG A 185 3.47 -16.03 -7.22
C ARG A 185 4.65 -15.28 -7.83
N LYS A 186 5.50 -15.99 -8.57
CA LYS A 186 6.72 -15.41 -9.17
C LYS A 186 6.41 -14.19 -10.05
N GLU A 187 5.27 -14.16 -10.73
CA GLU A 187 4.83 -12.99 -11.51
C GLU A 187 4.51 -11.74 -10.67
N ASP A 188 4.13 -11.90 -9.41
CA ASP A 188 3.72 -10.80 -8.52
C ASP A 188 4.90 -10.25 -7.70
N ILE A 189 5.98 -11.04 -7.53
CA ILE A 189 7.16 -10.67 -6.72
C ILE A 189 7.80 -9.35 -7.18
N PRO A 190 8.12 -9.12 -8.47
CA PRO A 190 8.78 -7.88 -8.89
C PRO A 190 7.94 -6.63 -8.59
N ARG A 191 6.61 -6.76 -8.71
CA ARG A 191 5.68 -5.68 -8.37
C ARG A 191 5.76 -5.36 -6.88
N GLN A 192 5.64 -6.36 -6.01
CA GLN A 192 5.64 -6.16 -4.56
C GLN A 192 7.01 -5.67 -4.07
N LEU A 193 8.11 -6.23 -4.59
CA LEU A 193 9.46 -5.80 -4.25
C LEU A 193 9.68 -4.32 -4.59
N ASN A 194 9.20 -3.85 -5.75
CA ASN A 194 9.30 -2.43 -6.10
C ASN A 194 8.57 -1.55 -5.08
N TYR A 195 7.35 -1.91 -4.66
CA TYR A 195 6.63 -1.17 -3.60
C TYR A 195 7.37 -1.19 -2.25
N ILE A 196 7.95 -2.32 -1.87
CA ILE A 196 8.74 -2.45 -0.63
C ILE A 196 9.96 -1.52 -0.70
N CYS A 197 10.75 -1.63 -1.76
CA CYS A 197 11.95 -0.82 -1.94
C CYS A 197 11.65 0.68 -1.97
N LEU A 198 10.58 1.11 -2.65
CA LEU A 198 10.18 2.52 -2.69
C LEU A 198 9.85 3.05 -1.29
N ASN A 199 9.11 2.30 -0.48
CA ASN A 199 8.78 2.74 0.88
C ASN A 199 10.00 2.78 1.79
N VAL A 200 10.82 1.71 1.80
CA VAL A 200 12.08 1.70 2.56
C VAL A 200 12.96 2.86 2.16
N PHE A 201 13.13 3.10 0.85
CA PHE A 201 13.97 4.18 0.33
C PHE A 201 13.52 5.56 0.81
N HIS A 202 12.23 5.91 0.70
CA HIS A 202 11.75 7.23 1.10
C HIS A 202 11.77 7.44 2.62
N ILE A 203 11.38 6.41 3.39
CA ILE A 203 11.30 6.50 4.85
C ILE A 203 12.71 6.53 5.46
N ALA A 204 13.60 5.64 5.01
CA ALA A 204 15.00 5.64 5.44
C ALA A 204 15.75 6.90 4.96
N GLY A 205 15.46 7.37 3.74
CA GLY A 205 16.04 8.61 3.21
C GLY A 205 15.67 9.82 4.06
N ALA A 206 14.39 9.96 4.44
CA ALA A 206 13.95 11.03 5.33
C ALA A 206 14.59 10.92 6.73
N TYR A 207 14.76 9.70 7.24
CA TYR A 207 15.38 9.43 8.53
C TYR A 207 16.88 9.77 8.55
N ILE A 208 17.66 9.25 7.59
CA ILE A 208 19.12 9.39 7.54
C ILE A 208 19.55 10.82 7.17
N LEU A 209 18.79 11.51 6.32
CA LEU A 209 19.11 12.86 5.87
C LEU A 209 18.63 13.95 6.84
N ASN A 210 18.15 13.59 8.04
CA ASN A 210 17.58 14.52 9.02
C ASN A 210 16.41 15.35 8.48
N LEU A 211 15.59 14.74 7.61
CA LEU A 211 14.40 15.34 6.99
C LEU A 211 13.12 14.75 7.59
N HIS A 212 13.17 14.30 8.85
CA HIS A 212 12.10 13.54 9.48
C HIS A 212 10.78 14.34 9.59
N ARG A 213 10.86 15.68 9.70
CA ARG A 213 9.68 16.57 9.71
C ARG A 213 8.96 16.55 8.36
N LEU A 214 9.69 16.79 7.26
CA LEU A 214 9.15 16.68 5.91
C LEU A 214 8.61 15.27 5.65
N GLY A 215 9.41 14.24 5.94
CA GLY A 215 9.03 12.85 5.71
C GLY A 215 7.73 12.47 6.42
N LEU A 216 7.53 12.90 7.68
CA LEU A 216 6.32 12.60 8.44
C LEU A 216 5.10 13.29 7.83
N THR A 217 5.23 14.59 7.51
CA THR A 217 4.17 15.39 6.88
C THR A 217 3.77 14.83 5.51
N LEU A 218 4.70 14.23 4.76
CA LEU A 218 4.41 13.56 3.49
C LEU A 218 3.82 12.17 3.67
N LEU A 219 4.27 11.42 4.68
CA LEU A 219 3.87 10.03 4.91
C LEU A 219 2.43 9.92 5.42
N VAL A 220 1.96 10.84 6.27
CA VAL A 220 0.61 10.75 6.85
C VAL A 220 -0.51 10.85 5.79
N PRO A 221 -0.53 11.85 4.88
CA PRO A 221 -1.49 11.88 3.77
C PRO A 221 -1.37 10.67 2.84
N HIS A 222 -0.14 10.16 2.63
CA HIS A 222 0.06 8.94 1.85
C HIS A 222 -0.61 7.74 2.51
N CYS A 223 -0.38 7.52 3.81
CA CYS A 223 -1.02 6.46 4.58
C CYS A 223 -2.55 6.55 4.55
N LEU A 224 -3.12 7.75 4.64
CA LEU A 224 -4.58 7.94 4.55
C LEU A 224 -5.13 7.45 3.19
N VAL A 225 -4.48 7.84 2.10
CA VAL A 225 -4.94 7.47 0.76
C VAL A 225 -4.80 5.97 0.53
N GLU A 226 -3.70 5.36 0.94
CA GLU A 226 -3.51 3.91 0.81
C GLU A 226 -4.49 3.13 1.71
N LEU A 227 -4.75 3.61 2.93
CA LEU A 227 -5.80 3.07 3.81
C LEU A 227 -7.16 3.08 3.11
N LEU A 228 -7.56 4.20 2.53
CA LEU A 228 -8.84 4.32 1.84
C LEU A 228 -8.93 3.39 0.63
N PHE A 229 -7.84 3.20 -0.12
CA PHE A 229 -7.78 2.25 -1.22
C PHE A 229 -8.03 0.82 -0.73
N HIS A 230 -7.24 0.37 0.26
CA HIS A 230 -7.31 -0.98 0.76
C HIS A 230 -8.63 -1.26 1.49
N ALA A 231 -9.12 -0.33 2.30
CA ALA A 231 -10.43 -0.41 2.93
C ALA A 231 -11.56 -0.50 1.89
N SER A 232 -11.53 0.33 0.85
CA SER A 232 -12.51 0.27 -0.25
C SER A 232 -12.47 -1.07 -0.96
N ARG A 233 -11.28 -1.63 -1.17
CA ARG A 233 -11.09 -2.94 -1.79
C ARG A 233 -11.62 -4.09 -0.92
N LEU A 234 -11.45 -4.03 0.40
CA LEU A 234 -12.02 -4.99 1.35
C LEU A 234 -13.56 -4.94 1.32
N PHE A 235 -14.15 -3.74 1.36
CA PHE A 235 -15.61 -3.58 1.26
C PHE A 235 -16.15 -4.08 -0.07
N TYR A 236 -15.45 -3.81 -1.17
CA TYR A 236 -15.83 -4.29 -2.50
C TYR A 236 -15.79 -5.83 -2.61
N PHE A 237 -14.84 -6.48 -1.94
CA PHE A 237 -14.81 -7.94 -1.90
C PHE A 237 -15.95 -8.55 -1.07
N SER A 238 -16.46 -7.82 -0.06
CA SER A 238 -17.63 -8.22 0.70
C SER A 238 -18.94 -7.98 -0.05
N ASP A 239 -19.06 -6.85 -0.76
CA ASP A 239 -20.23 -6.47 -1.53
C ASP A 239 -19.82 -5.58 -2.71
N GLU A 240 -20.01 -6.11 -3.92
CA GLU A 240 -19.58 -5.46 -5.16
C GLU A 240 -20.33 -4.13 -5.45
N ASN A 241 -21.45 -3.88 -4.76
CA ASN A 241 -22.19 -2.62 -4.83
C ASN A 241 -21.50 -1.46 -4.09
N LYS A 242 -20.55 -1.76 -3.19
CA LYS A 242 -19.85 -0.76 -2.35
C LYS A 242 -18.69 -0.08 -3.09
N GLN A 243 -18.99 0.58 -4.21
CA GLN A 243 -17.96 1.23 -5.05
C GLN A 243 -17.66 2.69 -4.67
N LYS A 244 -18.51 3.33 -3.85
CA LYS A 244 -18.39 4.76 -3.50
C LYS A 244 -17.02 5.11 -2.87
N GLY A 245 -16.44 4.19 -2.12
CA GLY A 245 -15.12 4.37 -1.49
C GLY A 245 -14.00 4.62 -2.50
N PHE A 246 -14.06 4.00 -3.69
CA PHE A 246 -13.07 4.23 -4.74
C PHE A 246 -13.13 5.64 -5.34
N THR A 247 -14.31 6.28 -5.34
CA THR A 247 -14.44 7.67 -5.80
C THR A 247 -13.80 8.63 -4.81
N LEU A 248 -14.08 8.45 -3.51
CA LEU A 248 -13.45 9.24 -2.45
C LEU A 248 -11.93 9.05 -2.44
N TRP A 249 -11.47 7.80 -2.55
CA TRP A 249 -10.06 7.48 -2.69
C TRP A 249 -9.43 8.19 -3.89
N ALA A 250 -10.05 8.14 -5.08
CA ALA A 250 -9.49 8.74 -6.28
C ALA A 250 -9.31 10.27 -6.14
N LEU A 251 -10.26 10.96 -5.51
CA LEU A 251 -10.16 12.39 -5.22
C LEU A 251 -9.00 12.67 -4.25
N LEU A 252 -8.98 11.99 -3.11
CA LEU A 252 -7.95 12.21 -2.09
C LEU A 252 -6.56 11.78 -2.55
N PHE A 253 -6.47 10.77 -3.41
CA PHE A 253 -5.22 10.36 -4.04
C PHE A 253 -4.58 11.53 -4.79
N VAL A 254 -5.32 12.18 -5.69
CA VAL A 254 -4.81 13.32 -6.47
C VAL A 254 -4.39 14.47 -5.53
N MET A 255 -5.23 14.80 -4.53
CA MET A 255 -4.92 15.84 -3.55
C MET A 255 -3.63 15.55 -2.78
N ALA A 256 -3.42 14.30 -2.33
CA ALA A 256 -2.21 13.91 -1.60
C ALA A 256 -0.96 13.99 -2.48
N ARG A 257 -1.03 13.68 -3.79
CA ARG A 257 0.12 13.83 -4.70
C ARG A 257 0.46 15.29 -4.95
N LEU A 258 -0.56 16.15 -5.15
CA LEU A 258 -0.35 17.59 -5.27
C LEU A 258 0.29 18.17 -4.00
N LEU A 259 -0.24 17.83 -2.83
CA LEU A 259 0.35 18.24 -1.54
C LEU A 259 1.80 17.79 -1.42
N THR A 260 2.10 16.54 -1.80
CA THR A 260 3.46 15.98 -1.74
C THR A 260 4.42 16.76 -2.62
N LEU A 261 4.04 17.05 -3.86
CA LEU A 261 4.86 17.81 -4.80
C LEU A 261 5.07 19.25 -4.32
N THR A 262 4.00 19.93 -3.89
CA THR A 262 4.08 21.31 -3.39
C THR A 262 5.02 21.42 -2.20
N LEU A 263 4.83 20.61 -1.17
CA LEU A 263 5.68 20.65 0.03
C LEU A 263 7.15 20.29 -0.28
N SER A 264 7.37 19.36 -1.20
CA SER A 264 8.73 18.99 -1.61
C SER A 264 9.43 20.11 -2.38
N VAL A 265 8.73 20.77 -3.31
CA VAL A 265 9.28 21.93 -4.05
C VAL A 265 9.53 23.11 -3.11
N LEU A 266 8.59 23.40 -2.19
CA LEU A 266 8.79 24.44 -1.18
C LEU A 266 10.01 24.14 -0.31
N THR A 267 10.16 22.91 0.15
CA THR A 267 11.27 22.51 1.03
C THR A 267 12.61 22.54 0.33
N PHE A 268 12.76 21.81 -0.80
CA PHE A 268 14.05 21.67 -1.46
C PHE A 268 14.39 22.84 -2.40
N GLY A 269 13.39 23.37 -3.10
CA GLY A 269 13.57 24.40 -4.12
C GLY A 269 13.63 25.83 -3.57
N PHE A 270 12.98 26.09 -2.44
CA PHE A 270 12.92 27.42 -1.85
C PHE A 270 13.52 27.48 -0.43
N GLY A 271 13.09 26.59 0.47
CA GLY A 271 13.51 26.60 1.86
C GLY A 271 15.00 26.31 2.05
N LEU A 272 15.40 25.07 1.81
CA LEU A 272 16.79 24.62 1.93
C LEU A 272 17.72 25.29 0.92
N ALA A 273 17.21 25.70 -0.24
CA ALA A 273 17.98 26.40 -1.27
C ALA A 273 18.37 27.83 -0.88
N ARG A 274 17.62 28.47 0.03
CA ARG A 274 17.86 29.84 0.51
C ARG A 274 18.39 29.89 1.94
N SER A 275 18.53 28.75 2.61
CA SER A 275 19.08 28.72 3.97
C SER A 275 20.57 29.03 3.96
N GLU A 276 21.05 29.63 5.04
CA GLU A 276 22.45 30.07 5.17
C GLU A 276 23.42 28.89 5.32
N ASN A 277 22.94 27.77 5.84
CA ASN A 277 23.73 26.57 6.13
C ASN A 277 23.93 25.64 4.91
N GLN A 278 24.25 26.20 3.75
CA GLN A 278 24.58 25.38 2.57
C GLN A 278 25.93 24.70 2.77
N GLY A 279 25.95 23.37 2.63
CA GLY A 279 27.16 22.59 2.87
C GLY A 279 26.89 21.12 3.10
N PHE A 280 27.97 20.36 3.16
CA PHE A 280 27.96 18.93 3.49
C PHE A 280 28.86 18.69 4.69
N SER A 281 28.29 18.20 5.78
CA SER A 281 29.01 17.83 6.99
C SER A 281 28.36 16.61 7.62
N PHE A 282 29.07 15.48 7.59
CA PHE A 282 28.57 14.24 8.19
C PHE A 282 28.50 14.35 9.73
N SER A 283 29.47 15.02 10.35
CA SER A 283 29.52 15.20 11.80
C SER A 283 28.39 16.08 12.34
N GLU A 284 27.97 17.08 11.56
CA GLU A 284 26.84 17.96 11.92
C GLU A 284 25.50 17.44 11.37
N GLY A 285 25.51 16.32 10.64
CA GLY A 285 24.34 15.77 9.95
C GLY A 285 23.73 16.73 8.91
N ASN A 286 24.53 17.68 8.39
CA ASN A 286 24.09 18.62 7.37
C ASN A 286 24.33 18.04 5.97
N PHE A 287 23.24 17.81 5.25
CA PHE A 287 23.26 17.29 3.88
C PHE A 287 22.74 18.31 2.85
N ASN A 288 22.74 19.60 3.20
CA ASN A 288 22.18 20.68 2.37
C ASN A 288 23.12 21.10 1.23
N VAL A 289 23.39 20.18 0.31
CA VAL A 289 24.08 20.45 -0.96
C VAL A 289 23.15 20.26 -2.15
N LEU A 290 23.43 20.99 -3.24
CA LEU A 290 22.60 20.97 -4.44
C LEU A 290 22.30 19.55 -4.95
N THR A 291 23.31 18.67 -4.99
CA THR A 291 23.16 17.29 -5.46
C THR A 291 22.15 16.50 -4.63
N ILE A 292 22.18 16.63 -3.30
CA ILE A 292 21.24 15.93 -2.41
C ILE A 292 19.85 16.54 -2.54
N ARG A 293 19.71 17.88 -2.57
CA ARG A 293 18.42 18.55 -2.77
C ARG A 293 17.74 18.11 -4.07
N ILE A 294 18.46 18.17 -5.19
CA ILE A 294 17.93 17.78 -6.50
C ILE A 294 17.69 16.28 -6.55
N GLY A 295 18.56 15.45 -5.95
CA GLY A 295 18.36 14.01 -5.85
C GLY A 295 17.08 13.63 -5.09
N CYS A 296 16.85 14.22 -3.92
CA CYS A 296 15.63 14.02 -3.13
C CYS A 296 14.38 14.49 -3.90
N LEU A 297 14.43 15.69 -4.49
CA LEU A 297 13.32 16.22 -5.25
C LEU A 297 13.01 15.35 -6.48
N ALA A 298 14.04 14.92 -7.21
CA ALA A 298 13.89 14.02 -8.36
C ALA A 298 13.31 12.67 -7.94
N ALA A 299 13.79 12.06 -6.85
CA ALA A 299 13.27 10.79 -6.36
C ALA A 299 11.78 10.88 -5.99
N ILE A 300 11.38 11.95 -5.30
CA ILE A 300 9.96 12.21 -4.98
C ILE A 300 9.17 12.41 -6.27
N CYS A 301 9.58 13.32 -7.16
CA CYS A 301 8.88 13.62 -8.41
C CYS A 301 8.73 12.40 -9.32
N LEU A 302 9.77 11.59 -9.49
CA LEU A 302 9.72 10.36 -10.28
C LEU A 302 8.76 9.34 -9.67
N THR A 303 8.77 9.19 -8.35
CA THR A 303 7.86 8.29 -7.64
C THR A 303 6.41 8.77 -7.76
N GLN A 304 6.15 10.08 -7.61
CA GLN A 304 4.83 10.68 -7.82
C GLN A 304 4.35 10.49 -9.27
N ALA A 305 5.22 10.74 -10.26
CA ALA A 305 4.90 10.56 -11.66
C ALA A 305 4.57 9.11 -11.99
N TRP A 306 5.34 8.15 -11.46
CA TRP A 306 5.08 6.72 -11.63
C TRP A 306 3.74 6.29 -11.00
N MET A 307 3.42 6.77 -9.80
CA MET A 307 2.13 6.51 -9.16
C MET A 307 0.97 7.12 -9.94
N MET A 308 1.11 8.37 -10.40
CA MET A 308 0.11 9.04 -11.24
C MET A 308 -0.09 8.34 -12.58
N TRP A 309 0.99 7.88 -13.22
CA TRP A 309 0.93 7.09 -14.44
C TRP A 309 0.11 5.81 -14.24
N LYS A 310 0.37 5.06 -13.15
CA LYS A 310 -0.41 3.88 -12.79
C LYS A 310 -1.88 4.21 -12.53
N PHE A 311 -2.15 5.29 -11.79
CA PHE A 311 -3.49 5.75 -11.50
C PHE A 311 -4.26 6.11 -12.77
N ILE A 312 -3.67 6.91 -13.66
CA ILE A 312 -4.28 7.31 -14.93
C ILE A 312 -4.59 6.08 -15.78
N ASN A 313 -3.64 5.16 -15.93
CA ASN A 313 -3.87 3.93 -16.68
C ASN A 313 -5.00 3.08 -16.09
N PHE A 314 -5.10 3.02 -14.77
CA PHE A 314 -6.19 2.35 -14.07
C PHE A 314 -7.54 3.04 -14.34
N GLN A 315 -7.62 4.36 -14.25
CA GLN A 315 -8.84 5.11 -14.52
C GLN A 315 -9.26 5.02 -15.99
N LEU A 316 -8.31 5.12 -16.93
CA LEU A 316 -8.56 4.95 -18.37
C LEU A 316 -9.06 3.55 -18.69
N LYS A 317 -8.51 2.51 -18.04
CA LYS A 317 -9.02 1.14 -18.17
C LYS A 317 -10.47 1.04 -17.68
N LYS A 318 -10.74 1.53 -16.47
CA LYS A 318 -12.10 1.53 -15.88
C LYS A 318 -13.09 2.29 -16.77
N TRP A 319 -12.70 3.45 -17.30
CA TRP A 319 -13.54 4.25 -18.19
C TRP A 319 -13.83 3.54 -19.52
N ARG A 320 -12.84 2.88 -20.12
CA ARG A 320 -13.04 2.04 -21.32
C ARG A 320 -14.03 0.90 -21.06
N GLU A 321 -13.89 0.18 -19.94
CA GLU A 321 -14.79 -0.91 -19.56
C GLU A 321 -16.23 -0.42 -19.34
N HIS A 322 -16.42 0.72 -18.66
CA HIS A 322 -17.75 1.32 -18.51
C HIS A 322 -18.35 1.76 -19.85
N SER A 323 -17.54 2.35 -20.74
CA SER A 323 -17.98 2.79 -22.06
C SER A 323 -18.41 1.61 -22.94
N GLN A 324 -17.65 0.51 -22.91
CA GLN A 324 -18.01 -0.74 -23.60
C GLN A 324 -19.30 -1.35 -23.03
N ASN A 325 -19.46 -1.37 -21.70
CA ASN A 325 -20.65 -1.87 -21.04
C ASN A 325 -21.90 -1.01 -21.32
N GLN A 326 -21.76 0.30 -21.47
CA GLN A 326 -22.87 1.16 -21.89
C GLN A 326 -23.20 0.99 -23.38
N ALA A 327 -22.18 0.83 -24.24
CA ALA A 327 -22.38 0.58 -25.66
C ALA A 327 -23.05 -0.79 -25.92
N SER A 328 -22.70 -1.84 -25.18
CA SER A 328 -23.34 -3.15 -25.27
C SER A 328 -24.79 -3.10 -24.78
N LYS A 329 -25.07 -2.39 -23.67
CA LYS A 329 -26.45 -2.18 -23.19
C LYS A 329 -27.32 -1.42 -24.21
N LYS A 330 -26.78 -0.37 -24.86
CA LYS A 330 -27.49 0.37 -25.92
C LYS A 330 -27.77 -0.47 -27.17
N LYS A 331 -26.89 -1.42 -27.53
CA LYS A 331 -27.13 -2.37 -28.65
C LYS A 331 -28.21 -3.42 -28.34
N ILE A 332 -28.44 -3.73 -27.07
CA ILE A 332 -29.47 -4.69 -26.65
C ILE A 332 -30.85 -4.02 -26.58
N THR A 333 -30.93 -2.72 -26.27
CA THR A 333 -32.20 -1.97 -26.16
C THR A 333 -32.68 -1.30 -27.46
N SER A 334 -31.95 -1.40 -28.57
CA SER A 334 -32.47 -0.97 -29.89
C SER A 334 -33.31 -2.09 -30.53
N PRO A 335 -34.65 -2.01 -30.58
CA PRO A 335 -35.42 -2.92 -31.42
C PRO A 335 -35.10 -2.59 -32.88
N LYS A 336 -34.84 -3.62 -33.70
CA LYS A 336 -34.68 -3.49 -35.15
C LYS A 336 -35.93 -2.80 -35.74
N SER A 337 -35.88 -1.49 -35.96
CA SER A 337 -36.79 -0.83 -36.89
C SER A 337 -36.36 -1.20 -38.31
N ARG A 338 -37.01 -2.22 -38.89
CA ARG A 338 -36.95 -2.48 -40.33
C ARG A 338 -37.47 -1.25 -41.08
N PRO A 339 -36.78 -0.72 -42.11
CA PRO A 339 -37.40 0.24 -43.01
C PRO A 339 -38.35 -0.51 -43.95
N SER A 340 -39.64 -0.16 -43.92
CA SER A 340 -40.60 -0.57 -44.95
C SER A 340 -40.26 0.16 -46.25
N LYS A 341 -39.82 -0.57 -47.28
CA LYS A 341 -39.82 -0.06 -48.66
C LYS A 341 -41.27 0.25 -49.04
N LYS A 342 -41.57 1.54 -49.24
CA LYS A 342 -42.76 2.01 -49.96
C LYS A 342 -42.31 2.26 -51.39
N GLU A 343 -42.61 1.32 -52.28
CA GLU A 343 -42.45 1.50 -53.72
C GLU A 343 -43.77 1.98 -54.33
N SER A 344 -43.62 2.69 -55.44
CA SER A 344 -44.55 3.64 -56.03
C SER A 344 -45.89 3.05 -56.46
N ASN A 345 -46.90 3.90 -56.33
CA ASN A 345 -48.20 3.88 -56.99
C ASN A 345 -48.07 3.58 -58.50
N ARG A 346 -48.87 2.63 -59.02
CA ARG A 346 -49.42 2.66 -60.39
C ARG A 346 -50.62 1.70 -60.48
N GLY A 347 -51.81 2.28 -60.57
CA GLY A 347 -53.04 1.58 -60.88
C GLY A 347 -53.23 1.36 -62.39
N ASN A 348 -53.95 0.27 -62.68
CA ASN A 348 -54.73 -0.06 -63.87
C ASN A 348 -54.05 -0.11 -65.24
N SER A 349 -53.92 -1.33 -65.79
CA SER A 349 -54.82 -1.80 -66.87
C SER A 349 -54.62 -3.29 -67.22
N VAL A 350 -55.71 -4.05 -67.03
CA VAL A 350 -56.37 -4.95 -68.01
C VAL A 350 -55.59 -6.11 -68.68
N ASN A 351 -56.18 -7.30 -68.49
CA ASN A 351 -56.17 -8.54 -69.29
C ASN A 351 -54.93 -9.45 -69.31
N GLY A 352 -55.18 -10.73 -68.99
CA GLY A 352 -54.59 -11.85 -69.72
C GLY A 352 -54.10 -13.04 -68.91
N VAL A 353 -54.96 -14.05 -68.77
CA VAL A 353 -54.63 -15.47 -69.00
C VAL A 353 -53.63 -16.17 -68.05
N VAL A 354 -54.21 -16.99 -67.14
CA VAL A 354 -53.97 -18.44 -66.96
C VAL A 354 -52.50 -18.94 -66.93
N LYS A 355 -52.05 -19.46 -65.78
CA LYS A 355 -51.85 -20.93 -65.53
C LYS A 355 -51.35 -21.25 -64.11
N LEU A 356 -52.05 -22.21 -63.51
CA LEU A 356 -51.62 -23.40 -62.73
C LEU A 356 -50.42 -23.29 -61.76
N GLU A 357 -50.67 -23.52 -60.47
CA GLU A 357 -50.46 -24.80 -59.74
C GLU A 357 -49.00 -24.97 -59.30
N GLU A 358 -48.65 -25.54 -58.16
CA GLU A 358 -49.39 -26.14 -57.06
C GLU A 358 -48.47 -26.06 -55.83
N ARG A 359 -49.07 -26.06 -54.64
CA ARG A 359 -48.74 -26.91 -53.46
C ARG A 359 -47.33 -27.55 -53.44
N THR A 360 -46.59 -27.60 -52.34
CA THR A 360 -47.01 -27.91 -50.97
C THR A 360 -45.82 -27.79 -50.01
N SER A 361 -46.08 -27.28 -48.80
CA SER A 361 -45.35 -27.57 -47.54
C SER A 361 -45.33 -29.10 -47.29
N PRO A 362 -44.42 -29.76 -46.51
CA PRO A 362 -44.15 -29.38 -45.12
C PRO A 362 -42.79 -29.73 -44.45
N ARG A 363 -42.43 -28.86 -43.50
CA ARG A 363 -42.02 -29.12 -42.09
C ARG A 363 -41.24 -30.42 -41.74
N ALA A 364 -40.00 -30.27 -41.23
CA ALA A 364 -39.37 -31.16 -40.23
C ALA A 364 -38.27 -30.38 -39.47
N ARG A 365 -38.41 -30.12 -38.16
CA ARG A 365 -38.00 -30.89 -36.96
C ARG A 365 -36.51 -30.71 -36.57
N LYS A 366 -36.32 -30.31 -35.30
CA LYS A 366 -35.07 -30.13 -34.54
C LYS A 366 -34.16 -31.37 -34.57
N ALA A 367 -32.85 -31.14 -34.48
CA ALA A 367 -31.89 -32.09 -33.92
C ALA A 367 -30.96 -31.38 -32.90
N LYS A 368 -30.57 -32.14 -31.87
CA LYS A 368 -29.66 -31.83 -30.76
C LYS A 368 -28.34 -32.58 -31.00
N ALA A 369 -27.26 -32.03 -30.44
CA ALA A 369 -26.01 -32.67 -29.98
C ALA A 369 -24.93 -33.12 -30.99
N SER A 370 -23.74 -32.54 -30.85
CA SER A 370 -22.58 -33.20 -30.21
C SER A 370 -21.76 -32.16 -29.47
#